data_AF-A0A6G2D8B6-F1
#
_entry.id   AF-A0A6G2D8B6-F1
#
_cell.length_a   1.000
_cell.length_b   1.000
_cell.length_c   1.000
_cell.angle_alpha   90.00
_cell.angle_beta   90.00
_cell.angle_gamma   90.00
#
_symmetry.space_group_name_H-M   'P 1'
#
loop_
_entity.id
_entity.type
_entity.pdbx_description
1 polymer ?
#
loop_
_entity_poly.entity_id
_entity_poly.type
_entity_poly.pdbx_seq_one_letter_code
_entity_poly.pdbx_strand_id
1 'polypeptide(L)' 'MVNWKEERKTSRFGLAVTDEMYEQVKALAAEHEASIGEVVRAAVSLFLSSESIKYRQESIKNVQTGRKRKSK' A
#
# COMPACT_ATOMS: atom_id res chain seq x y z
N MET A 1 25.31 17.58 -13.11
CA MET A 1 24.46 17.37 -11.91
C MET A 1 23.06 17.09 -12.40
N VAL A 2 22.52 15.89 -12.18
CA VAL A 2 21.13 15.59 -12.56
C VAL A 2 20.23 16.11 -11.44
N ASN A 3 19.49 17.18 -11.71
CA ASN A 3 18.57 17.77 -10.76
C ASN A 3 17.25 16.99 -10.84
N TRP A 4 17.12 15.93 -10.04
CA TRP A 4 15.87 15.17 -9.91
C TRP A 4 14.85 16.01 -9.14
N LYS A 5 14.16 16.93 -9.82
CA LYS A 5 12.86 17.41 -9.33
C LYS A 5 11.88 16.26 -9.54
N GLU A 6 11.72 15.45 -8.51
CA GLU A 6 10.71 14.40 -8.47
C GLU A 6 9.32 15.08 -8.46
N GLU A 7 8.76 15.31 -9.64
CA GLU A 7 7.40 15.81 -9.78
C GLU A 7 6.44 14.75 -9.19
N ARG A 8 5.88 15.04 -8.01
CA ARG A 8 4.84 14.20 -7.41
C ARG A 8 3.59 14.28 -8.27
N LYS A 9 3.47 13.37 -9.24
CA LYS A 9 2.28 13.22 -10.08
C LYS A 9 1.12 12.74 -9.22
N THR A 10 0.08 13.55 -9.10
CA THR A 10 -1.16 13.18 -8.42
C THR A 10 -2.19 12.78 -9.46
N SER A 11 -2.57 11.50 -9.47
CA SER A 11 -3.63 10.98 -10.35
C SER A 11 -4.96 10.95 -9.60
N ARG A 12 -6.06 11.29 -10.31
CA ARG A 12 -7.43 11.16 -9.80
C ARG A 12 -8.14 10.04 -10.55
N PHE A 13 -8.87 9.21 -9.82
CA PHE A 13 -9.68 8.13 -10.38
C PHE A 13 -10.96 7.97 -9.55
N GLY A 14 -12.02 7.46 -10.19
CA GLY A 14 -13.24 7.03 -9.50
C GLY A 14 -13.10 5.58 -9.06
N LEU A 15 -13.60 5.26 -7.86
CA LEU A 15 -13.66 3.90 -7.34
C LEU A 15 -15.12 3.52 -7.13
N ALA A 16 -15.57 2.47 -7.80
CA ALA A 16 -16.87 1.87 -7.51
C ALA A 16 -16.74 1.00 -6.24
N VAL A 17 -17.64 1.22 -5.29
CA VAL A 17 -17.67 0.53 -4.00
C VAL A 17 -19.10 0.12 -3.69
N THR A 18 -19.29 -0.86 -2.81
CA THR A 18 -20.61 -1.19 -2.29
C THR A 18 -21.10 -0.10 -1.33
N ASP A 19 -22.41 0.03 -1.17
CA ASP A 19 -23.02 0.99 -0.25
C ASP A 19 -22.56 0.76 1.20
N GLU A 20 -22.43 -0.50 1.61
CA GLU A 20 -21.92 -0.88 2.93
C GLU A 20 -20.49 -0.36 3.16
N MET A 21 -19.60 -0.55 2.17
CA MET A 21 -18.22 -0.11 2.27
C MET A 21 -18.12 1.42 2.28
N TYR A 22 -18.99 2.10 1.53
CA TYR A 22 -19.07 3.56 1.56
C TYR A 22 -19.49 4.09 2.94
N GLU A 23 -20.52 3.51 3.56
CA GLU A 23 -20.97 3.94 4.89
C GLU A 23 -19.92 3.65 5.98
N GLN A 24 -19.19 2.53 5.88
CA GLN A 24 -18.06 2.24 6.78
C GLN A 24 -16.94 3.29 6.66
N VAL A 25 -16.53 3.63 5.44
CA VAL A 25 -15.47 4.64 5.21
C VAL A 25 -15.94 6.02 5.68
N LYS A 26 -17.22 6.35 5.49
CA LYS A 26 -17.81 7.61 5.92
C LYS A 26 -17.90 7.72 7.45
N ALA A 27 -18.28 6.64 8.13
CA ALA A 27 -18.28 6.58 9.60
C ALA A 27 -16.85 6.78 10.15
N LEU A 28 -15.87 6.09 9.57
CA LEU A 28 -14.47 6.20 9.95
C LEU A 28 -13.90 7.61 9.68
N ALA A 29 -14.31 8.22 8.56
CA ALA A 29 -13.95 9.61 8.26
C ALA A 29 -14.50 10.58 9.31
N ALA A 30 -15.76 10.38 9.75
CA ALA A 30 -16.36 11.18 10.80
C ALA A 30 -15.70 10.99 12.17
N GLU A 31 -15.37 9.74 12.54
CA GLU A 31 -14.69 9.41 13.80
C GLU A 31 -13.32 10.10 13.94
N HIS A 32 -12.61 10.27 12.82
CA HIS A 32 -11.27 10.86 12.80
C HIS A 32 -11.24 12.31 12.33
N GLU A 33 -12.39 12.98 12.21
CA GLU A 33 -12.50 14.36 11.67
C GLU A 33 -11.74 14.54 10.34
N ALA A 34 -11.75 13.49 9.51
CA ALA A 34 -11.00 13.41 8.26
C ALA A 34 -11.94 13.37 7.06
N SER A 35 -11.40 13.64 5.87
CA SER A 35 -12.14 13.42 4.63
C SER A 35 -12.11 11.94 4.21
N ILE A 36 -13.15 11.49 3.51
CA ILE A 36 -13.20 10.16 2.88
C ILE A 36 -11.94 9.89 2.05
N GLY A 37 -11.47 10.89 1.31
CA GLY A 37 -10.26 10.77 0.49
C GLY A 37 -8.97 10.55 1.30
N GLU A 38 -8.87 11.10 2.50
CA GLU A 38 -7.72 10.87 3.40
C GLU A 38 -7.73 9.45 3.96
N VAL A 39 -8.90 8.97 4.38
CA VAL A 39 -9.08 7.60 4.86
C VAL A 39 -8.72 6.59 3.77
N VAL A 40 -9.22 6.79 2.54
CA VAL A 40 -8.90 5.91 1.40
C VAL A 40 -7.41 5.96 1.07
N ARG A 41 -6.77 7.13 1.09
CA ARG A 41 -5.31 7.25 0.88
C ARG A 41 -4.51 6.51 1.94
N ALA A 42 -4.91 6.59 3.20
CA ALA A 42 -4.27 5.87 4.29
C ALA A 42 -4.41 4.35 4.10
N ALA A 43 -5.61 3.88 3.76
CA ALA A 43 -5.87 2.47 3.51
C ALA A 43 -5.03 1.92 2.33
N VAL A 44 -4.96 2.64 1.21
CA VAL A 44 -4.13 2.26 0.06
C VAL A 44 -2.64 2.25 0.44
N SER A 45 -2.17 3.23 1.20
CA SER A 45 -0.78 3.29 1.65
C SER A 45 -0.43 2.11 2.57
N LEU A 46 -1.33 1.73 3.47
CA LEU A 46 -1.18 0.55 4.33
C LEU A 46 -1.18 -0.75 3.52
N PHE A 47 -2.09 -0.88 2.55
CA PHE A 47 -2.17 -2.05 1.67
C PHE A 47 -0.86 -2.25 0.91
N LEU A 48 -0.37 -1.22 0.21
CA LEU A 48 0.89 -1.27 -0.55
C LEU A 48 2.09 -1.55 0.35
N SER A 49 2.11 -0.98 1.56
CA SER A 49 3.15 -1.26 2.55
C SER A 49 3.11 -2.72 3.00
N SER A 50 1.92 -3.29 3.23
CA SER A 50 1.76 -4.69 3.63
C SER A 50 2.18 -5.68 2.53
N GLU A 51 1.87 -5.38 1.27
CA GLU A 51 2.32 -6.19 0.13
C GLU A 51 3.84 -6.13 -0.01
N SER A 52 4.44 -4.95 0.17
CA SER A 52 5.89 -4.79 0.15
C SER A 52 6.58 -5.63 1.23
N ILE A 53 5.96 -5.76 2.41
CA ILE A 53 6.47 -6.59 3.51
C ILE A 53 6.34 -8.08 3.17
N LYS A 54 5.20 -8.53 2.63
CA LYS A 54 5.01 -9.92 2.20
C LYS A 54 6.03 -10.33 1.15
N TYR A 55 6.25 -9.49 0.14
CA TYR A 55 7.24 -9.72 -0.90
C TYR A 55 8.66 -9.84 -0.33
N ARG A 56 9.03 -8.95 0.60
CA ARG A 56 10.32 -9.04 1.32
C ARG A 56 10.45 -10.34 2.11
N GLN A 57 9.43 -10.76 2.84
CA GLN A 57 9.45 -12.00 3.61
C GLN A 57 9.61 -13.24 2.71
N GLU A 58 8.93 -13.29 1.57
CA GLU A 58 9.06 -14.38 0.59
C GLU A 58 10.46 -14.42 -0.03
N SER A 59 11.02 -13.25 -0.36
CA SER A 59 12.39 -13.16 -0.87
C SER A 59 13.44 -13.62 0.16
N ILE A 60 13.26 -13.29 1.44
CA ILE A 60 14.16 -13.74 2.52
C ILE A 60 14.07 -15.25 2.70
N LYS A 61 12.86 -15.82 2.69
CA LYS A 61 12.67 -17.28 2.74
C LYS A 61 13.37 -17.96 1.57
N ASN A 62 13.24 -17.44 0.35
CA ASN A 62 13.90 -17.99 -0.84
C ASN A 62 15.43 -17.87 -0.80
N VAL A 63 15.98 -16.80 -0.22
CA VAL A 63 17.43 -16.67 -0.01
C VAL A 63 17.94 -17.62 1.08
N GLN A 64 17.17 -17.83 2.16
CA GLN A 64 17.52 -18.76 3.23
C GLN A 64 17.47 -20.23 2.75
N THR A 65 16.50 -20.60 1.91
CA THR A 65 16.38 -21.95 1.35
C THR A 65 17.31 -22.19 0.16
N GLY A 66 17.69 -21.13 -0.58
CA GLY A 66 18.64 -21.17 -1.68
C GLY A 66 20.11 -21.38 -1.26
N ARG A 67 20.46 -21.19 0.01
CA ARG A 67 21.85 -21.31 0.52
C ARG A 67 22.23 -22.73 1.00
N LYS A 68 21.55 -23.77 0.50
CA LYS A 68 21.88 -25.19 0.78
C LYS A 68 22.04 -26.06 -0.47
N ARG A 69 22.44 -25.50 -1.61
CA ARG A 69 22.93 -26.30 -2.73
C ARG A 69 24.18 -25.67 -3.32
N LYS A 70 25.34 -26.17 -2.89
CA LYS A 70 26.57 -26.46 -3.65
C LYS A 70 27.77 -26.37 -2.71
N SER A 71 28.15 -27.51 -2.13
CA SER A 71 29.56 -27.87 -2.03
C SER A 71 29.63 -29.31 -2.50
N LYS A 72 30.12 -29.48 -3.72
CA LYS A 72 30.48 -30.77 -4.30
C LYS A 72 31.92 -31.07 -3.89
#